data_AF-A0A1N6ICS4-F1
#
_entry.id   AF-A0A1N6ICS4-F1
#
_cell.length_a   1.000
_cell.length_b   1.000
_cell.length_c   1.000
_cell.angle_alpha   90.00
_cell.angle_beta   90.00
_cell.angle_gamma   90.00
#
_symmetry.space_group_name_H-M   'P 1'
#
loop_
_entity.id
_entity.type
_entity.pdbx_description
1 polymer ?
#
loop_
_entity_poly.entity_id
_entity_poly.type
_entity_poly.pdbx_seq_one_letter_code
_entity_poly.pdbx_strand_id
1 'polypeptide(L)'
;MTRRFLLAFLALVALALPAAAETQYVQDTNDGYLNLRRGPGTQYGIVMRLTAGTEVQGLAGNRAWRQVALPDGTVGWVHGGYIDLNYFPTRRYDFTVRRTNDGYLNLRRGPNTSFGIIRRLHAGQMLFWDGGRSGDWAQLRLPDGTTGWASLKYLMAVN
;
A
#
# COMPACT_ATOMS: atom_id res chain seq x y z
N MET A 1 -41.46 42.03 46.16
CA MET A 1 -41.87 41.60 44.81
C MET A 1 -40.70 40.85 44.19
N THR A 2 -40.86 39.54 43.97
CA THR A 2 -39.81 38.56 43.66
C THR A 2 -39.33 38.65 42.21
N ARG A 3 -38.02 38.85 41.99
CA ARG A 3 -37.38 38.69 40.67
C ARG A 3 -37.06 37.22 40.43
N ARG A 4 -37.72 36.62 39.42
CA ARG A 4 -37.42 35.27 38.92
C ARG A 4 -36.22 35.36 37.97
N PHE A 5 -35.13 34.69 38.29
CA PHE A 5 -34.05 34.45 37.33
C PHE A 5 -34.32 33.13 36.62
N LEU A 6 -34.63 33.18 35.32
CA LEU A 6 -34.54 32.01 34.44
C LEU A 6 -33.07 31.78 34.11
N LEU A 7 -32.50 30.66 34.59
CA LEU A 7 -31.26 30.13 34.05
C LEU A 7 -31.60 29.36 32.77
N ALA A 8 -31.32 29.98 31.61
CA ALA A 8 -31.32 29.27 30.34
C ALA A 8 -30.04 28.42 30.25
N PHE A 9 -30.19 27.11 30.30
CA PHE A 9 -29.09 26.17 30.08
C PHE A 9 -28.86 26.04 28.57
N LEU A 10 -27.83 26.71 28.05
CA LEU A 10 -27.42 26.55 26.65
C LEU A 10 -26.67 25.22 26.53
N ALA A 11 -27.36 24.16 26.11
CA ALA A 11 -26.70 22.90 25.76
C ALA A 11 -25.93 23.07 24.45
N LEU A 12 -24.61 23.27 24.54
CA LEU A 12 -23.71 23.24 23.40
C LEU A 12 -23.53 21.77 22.98
N VAL A 13 -24.34 21.32 22.01
CA VAL A 13 -24.10 20.03 21.34
C VAL A 13 -22.93 20.22 20.38
N ALA A 14 -21.72 19.85 20.82
CA ALA A 14 -20.57 19.77 19.94
C ALA A 14 -20.77 18.59 18.96
N LEU A 15 -21.01 18.89 17.69
CA LEU A 15 -20.97 17.88 16.63
C LEU A 15 -19.52 17.40 16.48
N ALA A 16 -19.20 16.23 17.01
CA ALA A 16 -17.93 15.57 16.73
C ALA A 16 -17.97 15.08 15.28
N LEU A 17 -17.28 15.79 14.39
CA LEU A 17 -17.03 15.28 13.04
C LEU A 17 -16.16 14.01 13.19
N PRO A 18 -16.52 12.90 12.52
CA PRO A 18 -15.63 11.75 12.50
C PRO A 18 -14.29 12.20 11.93
N ALA A 19 -13.21 11.96 12.68
CA ALA A 19 -11.88 12.19 12.17
C ALA A 19 -11.74 11.38 10.88
N ALA A 20 -11.44 12.06 9.77
CA ALA A 20 -11.21 11.39 8.51
C ALA A 20 -10.09 10.38 8.73
N ALA A 21 -10.40 9.10 8.56
CA ALA A 21 -9.43 8.05 8.75
C ALA A 21 -8.34 8.24 7.68
N GLU A 22 -7.10 8.30 8.12
CA GLU A 22 -5.98 8.76 7.30
C GLU A 22 -5.48 7.61 6.41
N THR A 23 -5.30 7.87 5.12
CA THR A 23 -4.72 6.89 4.20
C THR A 23 -3.23 6.72 4.50
N GLN A 24 -2.82 5.48 4.71
CA GLN A 24 -1.45 5.06 4.97
C GLN A 24 -1.08 3.92 4.02
N TYR A 25 0.21 3.64 3.92
CA TYR A 25 0.78 2.62 3.03
C TYR A 25 1.67 1.66 3.81
N VAL A 26 1.57 0.37 3.48
CA VAL A 26 2.40 -0.67 4.09
C VAL A 26 3.88 -0.50 3.70
N GLN A 27 4.71 -0.55 4.74
CA GLN A 27 6.17 -0.63 4.78
C GLN A 27 6.72 -1.80 3.97
N ASP A 28 7.88 -1.64 3.35
CA ASP A 28 8.76 -2.79 3.17
C ASP A 28 9.08 -3.43 4.52
N THR A 29 9.13 -4.76 4.52
CA THR A 29 9.55 -5.55 5.67
C THR A 29 10.57 -6.57 5.20
N ASN A 30 11.42 -7.07 6.10
CA ASN A 30 12.42 -8.08 5.75
C ASN A 30 11.80 -9.36 5.18
N ASP A 31 10.58 -9.70 5.62
CA ASP A 31 9.86 -10.90 5.20
C ASP A 31 8.99 -10.67 3.95
N GLY A 32 8.94 -9.42 3.44
CA GLY A 32 8.18 -9.01 2.25
C GLY A 32 6.68 -8.80 2.47
N TYR A 33 6.18 -8.92 3.70
CA TYR A 33 4.77 -8.69 4.01
C TYR A 33 4.54 -8.21 5.45
N LEU A 34 3.42 -7.52 5.66
CA LEU A 34 2.87 -7.16 6.96
C LEU A 34 1.63 -8.01 7.26
N ASN A 35 1.58 -8.64 8.42
CA ASN A 35 0.39 -9.41 8.80
C ASN A 35 -0.74 -8.48 9.27
N LEU A 36 -1.92 -8.60 8.65
CA LEU A 36 -3.18 -8.10 9.20
C LEU A 36 -3.73 -9.15 10.18
N ARG A 37 -3.98 -8.77 11.42
CA ARG A 37 -4.36 -9.67 12.51
C ARG A 37 -5.74 -9.36 13.07
N ARG A 38 -6.36 -10.35 13.73
CA ARG A 38 -7.67 -10.21 14.38
C ARG A 38 -7.66 -9.30 15.61
N GLY A 39 -6.50 -9.02 16.20
CA GLY A 39 -6.35 -8.18 17.39
C GLY A 39 -4.95 -7.57 17.53
N PRO A 40 -4.77 -6.62 18.46
CA PRO A 40 -3.51 -5.91 18.69
C PRO A 40 -2.51 -6.80 19.43
N GLY A 41 -1.78 -7.64 18.70
CA GLY A 41 -0.81 -8.56 19.29
C GLY A 41 -0.39 -9.68 18.35
N THR A 42 0.79 -10.25 18.55
CA THR A 42 1.29 -11.37 17.76
C THR A 42 0.61 -12.70 18.10
N GLN A 43 -0.04 -12.79 19.26
CA GLN A 43 -0.87 -13.93 19.68
C GLN A 43 -2.20 -14.03 18.92
N TYR A 44 -2.66 -12.95 18.29
CA TYR A 44 -3.90 -12.97 17.53
C TYR A 44 -3.69 -13.58 16.14
N GLY A 45 -4.68 -14.36 15.70
CA GLY A 45 -4.66 -15.01 14.39
C GLY A 45 -4.49 -14.01 13.23
N ILE A 46 -3.80 -14.47 12.19
CA ILE A 46 -3.58 -13.72 10.96
C ILE A 46 -4.86 -13.80 10.11
N VAL A 47 -5.35 -12.65 9.66
CA VAL A 47 -6.44 -12.52 8.69
C VAL A 47 -5.86 -12.70 7.29
N MET A 48 -4.83 -11.92 6.95
CA MET A 48 -4.10 -12.00 5.68
C MET A 48 -2.72 -11.35 5.77
N ARG A 49 -1.95 -11.46 4.69
CA ARG A 49 -0.66 -10.78 4.50
C ARG A 49 -0.85 -9.62 3.52
N LEU A 50 -0.39 -8.44 3.92
CA LEU A 50 -0.39 -7.23 3.12
C LEU A 50 1.01 -7.02 2.56
N THR A 51 1.10 -6.64 1.30
CA THR A 51 2.37 -6.37 0.63
C THR A 51 2.75 -4.90 0.77
N ALA A 52 4.02 -4.57 0.53
CA ALA A 52 4.46 -3.18 0.55
C ALA A 52 3.66 -2.32 -0.43
N GLY A 53 3.38 -1.07 -0.05
CA GLY A 53 2.54 -0.15 -0.83
C GLY A 53 1.04 -0.44 -0.79
N THR A 54 0.57 -1.51 -0.12
CA THR A 54 -0.87 -1.71 0.11
C THR A 54 -1.45 -0.51 0.85
N GLU A 55 -2.51 0.07 0.29
CA GLU A 55 -3.28 1.16 0.89
C GLU A 55 -4.10 0.64 2.07
N VAL A 56 -4.02 1.34 3.19
CA VAL A 56 -4.79 1.06 4.40
C VAL A 56 -5.30 2.36 5.00
N GLN A 57 -6.51 2.35 5.56
CA GLN A 57 -7.06 3.49 6.25
C GLN A 57 -6.90 3.32 7.77
N GLY A 58 -6.17 4.22 8.42
CA GLY A 58 -5.92 4.17 9.86
C GLY A 58 -7.14 4.55 10.68
N LEU A 59 -7.67 3.62 11.48
CA LEU A 59 -8.89 3.82 12.27
C LEU A 59 -8.61 4.21 13.72
N ALA A 60 -7.81 3.40 14.42
CA ALA A 60 -7.57 3.55 15.86
C ALA A 60 -6.23 2.91 16.27
N GLY A 61 -5.84 3.08 17.53
CA GLY A 61 -4.65 2.46 18.10
C GLY A 61 -3.43 3.39 18.12
N ASN A 62 -2.24 2.80 18.12
CA ASN A 62 -0.97 3.50 18.31
C ASN A 62 0.13 2.93 17.39
N ARG A 63 1.37 3.34 17.61
CA ARG A 63 2.51 2.91 16.80
C ARG A 63 2.86 1.42 16.94
N ALA A 64 2.50 0.78 18.05
CA ALA A 64 2.72 -0.65 18.23
C ALA A 64 1.63 -1.47 17.52
N TRP A 65 0.37 -1.05 17.63
CA TRP A 65 -0.76 -1.71 16.97
C TRP A 65 -1.77 -0.69 16.49
N ARG A 66 -1.97 -0.65 15.18
CA ARG A 66 -2.94 0.21 14.50
C ARG A 66 -4.05 -0.66 13.94
N GLN A 67 -5.29 -0.31 14.26
CA GLN A 67 -6.44 -0.86 13.56
C GLN A 67 -6.59 -0.14 12.22
N VAL A 68 -6.73 -0.91 11.14
CA VAL A 68 -6.81 -0.39 9.78
C VAL A 68 -7.97 -1.03 9.02
N ALA A 69 -8.49 -0.31 8.03
CA ALA A 69 -9.42 -0.83 7.02
C ALA A 69 -8.74 -0.91 5.66
N LEU A 70 -9.02 -1.95 4.89
CA LEU A 70 -8.63 -2.07 3.49
C LEU A 70 -9.72 -1.48 2.57
N PRO A 71 -9.41 -1.19 1.29
CA PRO A 71 -10.39 -0.67 0.33
C PRO A 71 -11.60 -1.58 0.09
N ASP A 72 -11.45 -2.89 0.32
CA ASP A 72 -12.55 -3.86 0.23
C ASP A 72 -13.43 -3.93 1.48
N GLY A 73 -13.14 -3.11 2.50
CA GLY A 73 -13.85 -3.06 3.78
C GLY A 73 -13.31 -4.03 4.84
N THR A 74 -12.29 -4.83 4.55
CA THR A 74 -11.68 -5.72 5.54
C THR A 74 -11.01 -4.90 6.65
N VAL A 75 -11.34 -5.21 7.91
CA VAL A 75 -10.77 -4.53 9.08
C VAL A 75 -9.89 -5.49 9.88
N GLY A 76 -8.73 -4.99 10.33
CA GLY A 76 -7.85 -5.75 11.22
C GLY A 76 -6.78 -4.88 11.86
N TRP A 77 -5.79 -5.52 12.48
CA TRP A 77 -4.72 -4.87 13.22
C TRP A 77 -3.37 -5.17 12.58
N VAL A 78 -2.58 -4.12 12.38
CA VAL A 78 -1.19 -4.20 11.89
C VAL A 78 -0.25 -3.56 12.89
N HIS A 79 1.04 -3.90 12.83
CA HIS A 79 2.03 -3.18 13.62
C HIS A 79 2.26 -1.79 13.02
N GLY A 80 1.98 -0.73 13.79
CA GLY A 80 1.93 0.64 13.31
C GLY A 80 3.27 1.19 12.82
N GLY A 81 4.39 0.59 13.22
CA GLY A 81 5.73 0.93 12.72
C GLY A 81 5.99 0.53 11.25
N TYR A 82 5.08 -0.20 10.62
CA TYR A 82 5.18 -0.62 9.22
C TYR A 82 4.09 -0.02 8.33
N ILE A 83 3.52 1.11 8.75
CA ILE A 83 2.62 1.91 7.91
C ILE A 83 2.99 3.38 8.06
N ASP A 84 2.89 4.13 6.97
CA ASP A 84 3.21 5.57 6.94
C ASP A 84 2.31 6.28 5.92
N LEU A 85 2.18 7.60 6.03
CA LEU A 85 1.40 8.45 5.12
C LEU A 85 1.94 8.45 3.69
N ASN A 86 3.24 8.20 3.55
CA ASN A 86 3.89 8.04 2.27
C ASN A 86 4.49 6.64 2.19
N TYR A 87 4.59 6.09 0.99
CA TYR A 87 5.35 4.86 0.78
C TYR A 87 6.83 5.16 0.52
N PHE A 88 7.71 4.74 1.43
CA PHE A 88 9.16 4.87 1.35
C PHE A 88 9.79 3.49 1.11
N PRO A 89 9.98 3.08 -0.14
CA PRO A 89 10.59 1.78 -0.39
C PRO A 89 12.05 1.78 0.09
N THR A 90 12.40 0.76 0.87
CA THR A 90 13.74 0.52 1.43
C THR A 90 14.76 0.16 0.35
N ARG A 91 14.29 -0.43 -0.76
CA ARG A 91 15.02 -0.41 -2.03
C ARG A 91 14.64 0.84 -2.81
N ARG A 92 15.62 1.55 -3.37
CA ARG A 92 15.30 2.48 -4.45
C ARG A 92 14.65 1.68 -5.57
N TYR A 93 13.59 2.23 -6.15
CA TYR A 93 13.10 1.71 -7.41
C TYR A 93 14.22 1.75 -8.43
N ASP A 94 14.37 0.70 -9.20
CA ASP A 94 15.42 0.59 -10.21
C ASP A 94 14.91 1.14 -11.55
N PHE A 95 13.59 1.04 -11.81
CA PHE A 95 12.99 1.44 -13.08
C PHE A 95 11.65 2.14 -12.93
N THR A 96 11.32 2.93 -13.95
CA THR A 96 9.96 3.35 -14.28
C THR A 96 9.55 2.85 -15.67
N VAL A 97 8.26 2.62 -15.88
CA VAL A 97 7.72 2.26 -17.19
C VAL A 97 7.66 3.50 -18.09
N ARG A 98 8.23 3.41 -19.29
CA ARG A 98 8.14 4.45 -20.33
C ARG A 98 6.72 4.51 -20.88
N ARG A 99 6.29 5.68 -21.37
CA ARG A 99 5.08 5.77 -22.19
C ARG A 99 5.25 4.93 -23.46
N THR A 100 4.28 4.06 -23.73
CA THR A 100 4.20 3.24 -24.93
C THR A 100 2.98 3.65 -25.76
N ASN A 101 3.00 3.37 -27.07
CA ASN A 101 1.91 3.77 -27.98
C ASN A 101 0.58 3.07 -27.66
N ASP A 102 0.65 1.83 -27.16
CA ASP A 102 -0.48 1.00 -26.73
C ASP A 102 -0.91 1.28 -25.27
N GLY A 103 -0.19 2.16 -24.57
CA GLY A 103 -0.53 2.62 -23.22
C GLY A 103 -0.14 1.67 -22.08
N TYR A 104 0.51 0.54 -22.38
CA TYR A 104 0.98 -0.40 -21.37
C TYR A 104 2.18 -1.25 -21.80
N LEU A 105 2.96 -1.68 -20.82
CA LEU A 105 3.99 -2.71 -20.90
C LEU A 105 3.48 -4.01 -20.26
N ASN A 106 3.61 -5.14 -20.93
CA ASN A 106 3.23 -6.43 -20.34
C ASN A 106 4.32 -6.97 -19.40
N LEU A 107 3.93 -7.34 -18.18
CA LEU A 107 4.68 -8.20 -17.29
C LEU A 107 4.30 -9.66 -17.60
N ARG A 108 5.28 -10.50 -17.93
CA ARG A 108 5.07 -11.88 -18.44
C ARG A 108 5.68 -12.93 -17.52
N ARG A 109 5.28 -14.19 -17.69
CA ARG A 109 5.83 -15.33 -16.93
C ARG A 109 7.28 -15.67 -17.30
N GLY A 110 7.78 -15.21 -18.44
CA GLY A 110 9.14 -15.50 -18.91
C GLY A 110 9.67 -14.48 -19.94
N PRO A 111 10.96 -14.56 -20.30
CA PRO A 111 11.70 -13.53 -21.02
C PRO A 111 11.49 -13.54 -22.54
N ASN A 112 10.25 -13.56 -23.01
CA ASN A 112 9.88 -13.30 -24.42
C ASN A 112 8.36 -13.09 -24.56
N THR A 113 7.89 -12.85 -25.79
CA THR A 113 6.47 -12.58 -26.09
C THR A 113 5.57 -13.82 -26.17
N SER A 114 6.11 -15.04 -26.20
CA SER A 114 5.30 -16.27 -26.18
C SER A 114 4.83 -16.65 -24.77
N PHE A 115 5.53 -16.18 -23.73
CA PHE A 115 5.08 -16.36 -22.35
C PHE A 115 3.82 -15.54 -22.03
N GLY A 116 2.92 -16.16 -21.27
CA GLY A 116 1.66 -15.56 -20.84
C GLY A 116 1.85 -14.28 -20.02
N ILE A 117 0.87 -13.38 -20.12
CA ILE A 117 0.84 -12.09 -19.43
C ILE A 117 0.33 -12.30 -18.00
N ILE A 118 1.06 -11.78 -17.03
CA ILE A 118 0.67 -11.70 -15.62
C ILE A 118 -0.12 -10.42 -15.37
N ARG A 119 0.38 -9.29 -15.90
CA ARG A 119 -0.19 -7.96 -15.67
C ARG A 119 0.18 -6.97 -16.76
N ARG A 120 -0.63 -5.92 -16.93
CA ARG A 120 -0.31 -4.72 -17.71
C ARG A 120 0.22 -3.63 -16.79
N LEU A 121 1.36 -3.06 -17.14
CA LEU A 121 2.02 -1.98 -16.43
C LEU A 121 1.87 -0.68 -17.22
N HIS A 122 1.49 0.41 -16.57
CA HIS A 122 1.27 1.71 -17.17
C HIS A 122 2.45 2.65 -16.96
N ALA A 123 2.55 3.67 -17.82
CA ALA A 123 3.62 4.64 -17.78
C ALA A 123 3.77 5.28 -16.39
N GLY A 124 5.02 5.43 -15.94
CA GLY A 124 5.36 5.97 -14.63
C GLY A 124 5.30 4.96 -13.48
N GLN A 125 4.74 3.75 -13.69
CA GLN A 125 4.82 2.72 -12.66
C GLN A 125 6.28 2.39 -12.33
N MET A 126 6.57 2.36 -11.02
CA MET A 126 7.90 2.14 -10.49
C MET A 126 8.11 0.65 -10.17
N LEU A 127 9.30 0.13 -10.48
CA LEU A 127 9.61 -1.30 -10.45
C LEU A 127 10.97 -1.53 -9.80
N PHE A 128 11.11 -2.65 -9.10
CA PHE A 128 12.38 -3.14 -8.59
C PHE A 128 12.99 -4.14 -9.55
N TRP A 129 14.32 -4.15 -9.62
CA TRP A 129 15.09 -5.23 -10.22
C TRP A 129 15.04 -6.48 -9.35
N ASP A 130 14.68 -7.61 -9.95
CA ASP A 130 14.57 -8.89 -9.24
C ASP A 130 15.74 -9.84 -9.54
N GLY A 131 16.84 -9.33 -10.11
CA GLY A 131 18.08 -10.09 -10.33
C GLY A 131 18.21 -10.73 -11.71
N GLY A 132 17.11 -11.05 -12.38
CA GLY A 132 17.12 -11.81 -13.63
C GLY A 132 17.28 -10.96 -14.90
N ARG A 133 18.20 -11.36 -15.79
CA ARG A 133 18.35 -10.79 -17.14
C ARG A 133 18.40 -11.90 -18.18
N SER A 134 17.70 -11.72 -19.29
CA SER A 134 17.77 -12.61 -20.46
C SER A 134 17.58 -11.79 -21.73
N GLY A 135 18.69 -11.50 -22.42
CA GLY A 135 18.68 -10.57 -23.56
C GLY A 135 18.14 -9.20 -23.17
N ASP A 136 17.11 -8.76 -23.90
CA ASP A 136 16.40 -7.49 -23.70
C ASP A 136 15.26 -7.58 -22.66
N TRP A 137 15.25 -8.61 -21.82
CA TRP A 137 14.25 -8.81 -20.78
C TRP A 137 14.87 -8.73 -19.39
N ALA A 138 14.12 -8.06 -18.51
CA ALA A 138 14.38 -7.89 -17.10
C ALA A 138 13.37 -8.69 -16.29
N GLN A 139 13.82 -9.41 -15.27
CA GLN A 139 12.97 -9.89 -14.20
C GLN A 139 12.79 -8.75 -13.20
N LEU A 140 11.53 -8.38 -12.98
CA LEU A 140 11.12 -7.21 -12.22
C LEU A 140 10.15 -7.64 -11.14
N ARG A 141 10.16 -6.87 -10.05
CA ARG A 141 9.24 -7.03 -8.93
C ARG A 141 8.43 -5.74 -8.74
N LEU A 142 7.12 -5.89 -8.59
CA LEU A 142 6.20 -4.80 -8.26
C LEU A 142 6.19 -4.55 -6.74
N PRO A 143 5.69 -3.39 -6.26
CA PRO A 143 5.51 -3.14 -4.83
C PRO A 143 4.68 -4.21 -4.11
N ASP A 144 3.67 -4.75 -4.79
CA ASP A 144 2.83 -5.83 -4.25
C ASP A 144 3.51 -7.21 -4.22
N GLY A 145 4.82 -7.27 -4.47
CA GLY A 145 5.60 -8.50 -4.50
C GLY A 145 5.44 -9.34 -5.76
N THR A 146 4.57 -8.95 -6.71
CA THR A 146 4.42 -9.69 -7.98
C THR A 146 5.72 -9.62 -8.78
N THR A 147 6.30 -10.78 -9.10
CA THR A 147 7.46 -10.90 -9.98
C THR A 147 7.06 -11.32 -11.39
N GLY A 148 7.73 -10.78 -12.40
CA GLY A 148 7.64 -11.26 -13.77
C GLY A 148 8.69 -10.62 -14.68
N TRP A 149 8.58 -10.90 -15.98
CA TRP A 149 9.54 -10.47 -16.99
C TRP A 149 8.94 -9.37 -17.88
N ALA A 150 9.67 -8.28 -18.08
CA ALA A 150 9.28 -7.23 -19.02
C ALA A 150 10.48 -6.79 -19.88
N SER A 151 10.21 -6.22 -21.06
CA SER A 151 11.28 -5.79 -21.94
C SER A 151 11.95 -4.51 -21.44
N LEU A 152 13.28 -4.53 -21.33
CA LEU A 152 14.15 -3.42 -20.95
C LEU A 152 13.95 -2.18 -21.84
N LYS A 153 13.54 -2.38 -23.10
CA LYS A 153 13.27 -1.30 -24.08
C LYS A 153 12.26 -0.28 -23.56
N TYR A 154 11.31 -0.72 -22.74
CA TYR A 154 10.21 0.10 -22.24
C TYR A 154 10.40 0.53 -20.78
N LEU A 155 11.62 0.40 -20.27
CA LEU A 155 12.00 0.84 -18.93
C LEU A 155 12.95 2.03 -18.98
N MET A 156 12.88 2.87 -17.96
CA MET A 156 13.81 3.96 -17.71
C MET A 156 14.39 3.74 -16.32
N ALA A 157 15.73 3.68 -16.22
CA ALA A 157 16.40 3.56 -14.94
C ALA A 157 16.09 4.79 -14.06
N VAL A 158 15.85 4.57 -12.78
CA VAL A 158 15.72 5.63 -11.78
C VAL A 158 17.11 5.85 -11.18
N ASN A 159 17.61 7.08 -11.26
CA ASN A 159 18.87 7.49 -10.62
C ASN A 159 18.61 7.97 -9.18
#